data_AF-A0A373ISN1-F1
#
_entry.id   AF-A0A373ISN1-F1
#
_cell.length_a   1.000
_cell.length_b   1.000
_cell.length_c   1.000
_cell.angle_alpha   90.00
_cell.angle_beta   90.00
_cell.angle_gamma   90.00
#
_symmetry.space_group_name_H-M   'P 1'
#
loop_
_entity.id
_entity.type
_entity.pdbx_description
1 polymer ?
#
loop_
_entity_poly.entity_id
_entity_poly.type
_entity_poly.pdbx_seq_one_letter_code
_entity_poly.pdbx_strand_id
1 'polypeptide(L)'
;MNLFKKTTSVVLAGVTTLSMAMPVLAANGDPNLVVTPDTKYSTPIQADSEVTLGLMPANSYYQRTGFDSADAAANGLEVSKINLGADKISSVFTYGSKTVDGLYAGTVTVKGKKGQYGPASLHIVNKNNTSAGIDMTVYVESSKTEDAVNVAKVQAVDLTSGNLMNETAKNVSVAAASTEAGNPFKDSEGCAQSYPTAGDALYSLAEANQMSFEQKGGYVQSVTDKYENTLEEYTTKDWTYYGWNYCVVRDGEKVAEGNILSASVLEVEKNDSVYWAFGTMDQANAYFKTLK
;
A
#
# COMPACT_ATOMS: atom_id res chain seq x y z
N MET A 1 -31.12 -1.69 -2.42
CA MET A 1 -30.34 -1.54 -1.17
C MET A 1 -28.90 -1.86 -1.53
N ASN A 2 -28.08 -0.84 -1.85
CA ASN A 2 -26.74 -1.00 -2.43
C ASN A 2 -25.68 -0.98 -1.33
N LEU A 3 -25.07 -2.13 -1.07
CA LEU A 3 -24.07 -2.36 -0.01
C LEU A 3 -22.61 -2.22 -0.50
N PHE A 4 -22.36 -1.56 -1.63
CA PHE A 4 -21.03 -1.53 -2.29
C PHE A 4 -20.41 -0.12 -2.41
N LYS A 5 -20.67 0.77 -1.44
CA LYS A 5 -20.22 2.18 -1.51
C LYS A 5 -18.90 2.52 -0.77
N LYS A 6 -18.00 1.58 -0.47
CA LYS A 6 -16.80 1.92 0.34
C LYS A 6 -15.46 1.26 -0.01
N THR A 7 -15.25 0.89 -1.27
CA THR A 7 -13.91 0.51 -1.77
C THR A 7 -13.60 1.24 -3.05
N THR A 8 -13.75 2.56 -3.03
CA THR A 8 -13.23 3.44 -4.08
C THR A 8 -11.84 3.90 -3.68
N SER A 9 -10.85 3.40 -4.41
CA SER A 9 -9.69 4.15 -4.84
C SER A 9 -8.82 4.74 -3.73
N VAL A 10 -7.90 3.93 -3.20
CA VAL A 10 -6.58 4.42 -2.74
C VAL A 10 -5.75 4.78 -3.98
N VAL A 11 -6.29 5.67 -4.82
CA VAL A 11 -5.54 6.32 -5.89
C VAL A 11 -4.85 7.49 -5.23
N LEU A 12 -3.56 7.30 -4.96
CA LEU A 12 -2.56 8.37 -4.94
C LEU A 12 -3.07 9.73 -4.42
N ALA A 13 -3.28 9.85 -3.11
CA ALA A 13 -3.19 11.16 -2.45
C ALA A 13 -1.71 11.58 -2.34
N GLY A 14 -1.00 11.50 -3.46
CA GLY A 14 0.36 12.01 -3.63
C GLY A 14 0.27 13.51 -3.91
N VAL A 15 0.60 14.28 -2.89
CA VAL A 15 1.11 15.66 -3.00
C VAL A 15 0.22 16.65 -3.75
N THR A 16 -0.81 17.15 -3.08
CA THR A 16 -1.22 18.55 -3.27
C THR A 16 -0.64 19.37 -2.12
N THR A 17 0.58 19.88 -2.29
CA THR A 17 1.04 21.06 -1.53
C THR A 17 0.26 22.27 -2.03
N LEU A 18 -0.98 22.43 -1.55
CA LEU A 18 -1.66 23.71 -1.58
C LEU A 18 -1.15 24.50 -0.38
N SER A 19 -0.14 25.34 -0.62
CA SER A 19 0.21 26.41 0.30
C SER A 19 -0.99 27.36 0.38
N MET A 20 -1.76 27.29 1.45
CA MET A 20 -2.70 28.34 1.81
C MET A 20 -2.56 28.57 3.31
N ALA A 21 -1.87 29.65 3.64
CA ALA A 21 -1.88 30.23 4.97
C ALA A 21 -3.33 30.51 5.40
N MET A 22 -3.74 29.96 6.53
CA MET A 22 -4.58 30.54 7.59
C MET A 22 -5.12 29.41 8.49
N PRO A 23 -5.28 29.64 9.80
CA PRO A 23 -5.70 28.61 10.75
C PRO A 23 -7.14 28.21 10.43
N VAL A 24 -7.33 27.07 9.75
CA VAL A 24 -8.61 26.38 9.86
C VAL A 24 -8.73 26.04 11.33
N LEU A 25 -9.77 26.55 11.98
CA LEU A 25 -10.04 26.26 13.38
C LEU A 25 -9.91 24.75 13.56
N ALA A 26 -8.98 24.35 14.42
CA ALA A 26 -8.80 22.95 14.75
C ALA A 26 -10.16 22.35 15.14
N ALA A 27 -10.40 21.13 14.67
CA ALA A 27 -11.72 20.52 14.72
C ALA A 27 -11.59 19.05 15.08
N ASN A 28 -11.58 18.79 16.39
CA ASN A 28 -11.54 17.42 16.94
C ASN A 28 -12.54 16.45 16.29
N GLY A 29 -13.73 16.92 15.90
CA GLY A 29 -14.83 16.08 15.38
C GLY A 29 -14.96 16.01 13.85
N ASP A 30 -13.94 16.44 13.11
CA ASP A 30 -13.99 16.51 11.65
C ASP A 30 -14.33 15.17 10.99
N PRO A 31 -14.96 15.18 9.79
CA PRO A 31 -15.53 13.98 9.17
C PRO A 31 -14.48 13.02 8.61
N ASN A 32 -13.25 13.48 8.38
CA ASN A 32 -12.18 12.70 7.79
C ASN A 32 -10.95 12.69 8.70
N LEU A 33 -10.10 11.68 8.49
CA LEU A 33 -8.79 11.55 9.10
C LEU A 33 -7.75 11.43 8.00
N VAL A 34 -6.64 12.16 8.10
CA VAL A 34 -5.57 12.15 7.10
C VAL A 34 -4.20 12.01 7.76
N VAL A 35 -3.24 11.51 6.99
CA VAL A 35 -1.84 11.41 7.43
C VAL A 35 -1.16 12.78 7.42
N THR A 36 -0.24 12.98 8.36
CA THR A 36 0.67 14.12 8.33
C THR A 36 1.60 14.04 7.11
N PRO A 37 2.10 15.18 6.57
CA PRO A 37 2.97 15.19 5.39
C PRO A 37 4.21 14.29 5.48
N ASP A 38 4.71 14.05 6.69
CA ASP A 38 5.88 13.22 6.99
C ASP A 38 5.55 11.73 7.26
N THR A 39 4.26 11.35 7.27
CA THR A 39 3.82 9.96 7.48
C THR A 39 3.40 9.33 6.17
N LYS A 40 3.91 8.12 5.89
CA LYS A 40 3.59 7.34 4.69
C LYS A 40 2.43 6.36 4.96
N TYR A 41 1.66 6.03 3.93
CA TYR A 41 0.58 5.04 4.03
C TYR A 41 1.09 3.61 4.23
N SER A 42 2.24 3.29 3.61
CA SER A 42 3.04 2.09 3.88
C SER A 42 4.34 2.53 4.52
N THR A 43 4.52 2.23 5.80
CA THR A 43 5.68 2.71 6.57
C THR A 43 6.55 1.52 7.04
N PRO A 44 7.87 1.51 6.76
CA PRO A 44 8.75 0.46 7.24
C PRO A 44 8.93 0.53 8.75
N ILE A 45 8.98 -0.65 9.37
CA ILE A 45 9.49 -0.86 10.72
C ILE A 45 10.79 -1.64 10.57
N GLN A 46 11.90 -1.04 10.99
CA GLN A 46 13.19 -1.72 11.04
C GLN A 46 13.12 -2.90 12.03
N ALA A 47 13.88 -3.96 11.78
CA ALA A 47 13.93 -5.11 12.67
C ALA A 47 14.23 -4.69 14.13
N ASP A 48 13.49 -5.26 15.08
CA ASP A 48 13.56 -4.92 16.51
C ASP A 48 13.30 -3.44 16.86
N SER A 49 12.63 -2.69 15.97
CA SER A 49 12.32 -1.26 16.15
C SER A 49 10.81 -0.97 16.21
N GLU A 50 10.49 0.32 16.25
CA GLU A 50 9.15 0.87 16.21
C GLU A 50 9.07 2.06 15.25
N VAL A 51 7.86 2.40 14.84
CA VAL A 51 7.60 3.57 14.02
C VAL A 51 6.43 4.36 14.56
N THR A 52 6.48 5.68 14.39
CA THR A 52 5.42 6.59 14.83
C THR A 52 4.67 7.14 13.62
N LEU A 53 3.40 6.80 13.52
CA LEU A 53 2.47 7.30 12.51
C LEU A 53 1.82 8.59 13.00
N GLY A 54 1.80 9.63 12.18
CA GLY A 54 1.15 10.90 12.47
C GLY A 54 -0.16 11.06 11.69
N LEU A 55 -1.25 11.34 12.41
CA LEU A 55 -2.58 11.52 11.82
C LEU A 55 -3.28 12.73 12.42
N MET A 56 -4.15 13.37 11.64
CA MET A 56 -4.91 14.52 12.11
C MET A 56 -6.30 14.60 11.44
N PRO A 57 -7.27 15.25 12.10
CA PRO A 57 -8.58 15.51 11.51
C PRO A 57 -8.47 16.33 10.22
N ALA A 58 -9.43 16.11 9.34
CA ALA A 58 -9.58 16.84 8.10
C ALA A 58 -11.04 17.09 7.75
N ASN A 59 -11.29 18.21 7.10
CA ASN A 59 -12.64 18.59 6.71
C ASN A 59 -13.20 17.68 5.59
N SER A 60 -14.43 17.92 5.15
CA SER A 60 -15.10 17.14 4.10
C SER A 60 -14.37 17.11 2.75
N TYR A 61 -13.39 18.00 2.55
CA TYR A 61 -12.56 18.11 1.36
C TYR A 61 -11.14 17.57 1.58
N TYR A 62 -10.91 16.81 2.66
CA TYR A 62 -9.62 16.23 3.04
C TYR A 62 -8.52 17.27 3.31
N GLN A 63 -8.90 18.50 3.64
CA GLN A 63 -7.95 19.52 4.07
C GLN A 63 -7.66 19.35 5.55
N ARG A 64 -6.36 19.30 5.90
CA ARG A 64 -5.86 19.16 7.28
C ARG A 64 -6.36 20.29 8.16
N THR A 65 -6.98 19.95 9.28
CA THR A 65 -7.49 20.91 10.27
C THR A 65 -6.82 20.76 11.63
N GLY A 66 -6.35 19.56 11.97
CA GLY A 66 -5.68 19.32 13.25
C GLY A 66 -6.65 19.14 14.42
N PHE A 67 -6.11 18.63 15.52
CA PHE A 67 -6.80 18.60 16.82
C PHE A 67 -6.71 19.94 17.53
N ASP A 68 -7.66 20.21 18.44
CA ASP A 68 -7.81 21.51 19.11
C ASP A 68 -6.63 21.86 20.03
N SER A 69 -5.90 20.85 20.50
CA SER A 69 -4.75 21.00 21.37
C SER A 69 -3.82 19.79 21.27
N ALA A 70 -2.60 19.92 21.83
CA ALA A 70 -1.69 18.78 21.97
C ALA A 70 -2.30 17.64 22.81
N ASP A 71 -3.06 17.97 23.87
CA ASP A 71 -3.73 16.97 24.71
C ASP A 71 -4.87 16.26 23.95
N ALA A 72 -5.65 17.01 23.17
CA ALA A 72 -6.68 16.43 22.31
C ALA A 72 -6.06 15.52 21.23
N ALA A 73 -4.92 15.91 20.66
CA ALA A 73 -4.16 15.06 19.74
C ALA A 73 -3.65 13.78 20.41
N ALA A 74 -3.07 13.88 21.59
CA ALA A 74 -2.50 12.75 22.33
C ALA A 74 -3.54 11.68 22.70
N ASN A 75 -4.79 12.11 22.91
CA ASN A 75 -5.88 11.25 23.36
C ASN A 75 -6.95 11.01 22.30
N GLY A 76 -6.78 11.56 21.09
CA GLY A 76 -7.79 11.62 20.04
C GLY A 76 -7.78 10.47 19.06
N LEU A 77 -6.73 9.65 19.03
CA LEU A 77 -6.60 8.50 18.13
C LEU A 77 -6.80 7.17 18.88
N GLU A 78 -7.26 6.17 18.14
CA GLU A 78 -7.37 4.78 18.60
C GLU A 78 -7.13 3.82 17.44
N VAL A 79 -6.31 2.80 17.67
CA VAL A 79 -6.28 1.61 16.81
C VAL A 79 -7.50 0.75 17.16
N SER A 80 -8.56 0.90 16.38
CA SER A 80 -9.83 0.18 16.61
C SER A 80 -9.75 -1.31 16.25
N LYS A 81 -8.90 -1.66 15.28
CA LYS A 81 -8.74 -3.02 14.77
C LYS A 81 -7.40 -3.19 14.06
N ILE A 82 -6.84 -4.39 14.15
CA ILE A 82 -5.81 -4.89 13.23
C ILE A 82 -6.53 -5.66 12.11
N ASN A 83 -6.43 -5.19 10.88
CA ASN A 83 -7.08 -5.82 9.73
C ASN A 83 -6.36 -7.10 9.29
N LEU A 84 -5.03 -7.09 9.35
CA LEU A 84 -4.15 -8.21 9.00
C LEU A 84 -2.78 -8.06 9.70
N GLY A 85 -2.03 -9.16 9.80
CA GLY A 85 -0.64 -9.13 10.29
C GLY A 85 -0.50 -8.88 11.79
N ALA A 86 -1.49 -9.28 12.60
CA ALA A 86 -1.44 -9.15 14.06
C ALA A 86 -0.27 -9.93 14.71
N ASP A 87 0.24 -10.95 14.02
CA ASP A 87 1.44 -11.70 14.39
C ASP A 87 2.73 -10.93 14.11
N LYS A 88 2.72 -9.90 13.24
CA LYS A 88 3.91 -9.12 12.85
C LYS A 88 4.22 -7.96 13.78
N ILE A 89 3.19 -7.43 14.46
CA ILE A 89 3.31 -6.23 15.30
C ILE A 89 2.78 -6.46 16.72
N SER A 90 3.22 -5.61 17.65
CA SER A 90 2.66 -5.52 19.00
C SER A 90 1.18 -5.11 18.94
N SER A 91 0.36 -5.71 19.81
CA SER A 91 -1.02 -5.27 20.05
C SER A 91 -1.10 -4.13 21.08
N VAL A 92 0.03 -3.75 21.67
CA VAL A 92 0.15 -2.58 22.56
C VAL A 92 0.69 -1.41 21.74
N PHE A 93 -0.11 -0.34 21.70
CA PHE A 93 0.19 0.89 20.97
C PHE A 93 0.43 2.04 21.96
N THR A 94 1.37 2.91 21.62
CA THR A 94 1.62 4.14 22.39
C THR A 94 1.06 5.32 21.62
N TYR A 95 0.21 6.11 22.28
CA TYR A 95 -0.40 7.30 21.69
C TYR A 95 0.31 8.57 22.18
N GLY A 96 0.32 9.60 21.34
CA GLY A 96 0.93 10.88 21.67
C GLY A 96 0.53 11.97 20.71
N SER A 97 1.24 13.10 20.74
CA SER A 97 0.96 14.24 19.88
C SER A 97 2.24 14.80 19.29
N LYS A 98 2.14 15.39 18.09
CA LYS A 98 3.19 16.23 17.50
C LYS A 98 2.56 17.46 16.84
N THR A 99 3.36 18.48 16.59
CA THR A 99 2.94 19.65 15.82
C THR A 99 3.52 19.56 14.42
N VAL A 100 2.69 19.69 13.39
CA VAL A 100 3.11 19.72 11.98
C VAL A 100 2.40 20.88 11.30
N ASP A 101 3.16 21.75 10.65
CA ASP A 101 2.66 22.96 9.97
C ASP A 101 1.74 23.84 10.85
N GLY A 102 2.06 23.92 12.15
CA GLY A 102 1.27 24.69 13.13
C GLY A 102 -0.03 24.01 13.59
N LEU A 103 -0.33 22.80 13.12
CA LEU A 103 -1.48 21.99 13.53
C LEU A 103 -1.07 20.89 14.50
N TYR A 104 -1.95 20.54 15.44
CA TYR A 104 -1.73 19.39 16.33
C TYR A 104 -2.17 18.09 15.64
N ALA A 105 -1.27 17.12 15.59
CA ALA A 105 -1.48 15.79 15.07
C ALA A 105 -1.36 14.77 16.20
N GLY A 106 -2.28 13.80 16.23
CA GLY A 106 -2.12 12.62 17.07
C GLY A 106 -1.06 11.70 16.49
N THR A 107 -0.43 10.91 17.35
CA THR A 107 0.54 9.91 16.96
C THR A 107 0.16 8.53 17.48
N VAL A 108 0.45 7.51 16.67
CA VAL A 108 0.32 6.10 17.04
C VAL A 108 1.68 5.45 16.79
N THR A 109 2.32 5.00 17.86
CA THR A 109 3.58 4.25 17.76
C THR A 109 3.29 2.76 17.70
N VAL A 110 3.81 2.13 16.65
CA VAL A 110 3.63 0.71 16.34
C VAL A 110 4.99 0.03 16.42
N LYS A 111 5.06 -1.05 17.19
CA LYS A 111 6.27 -1.83 17.38
C LYS A 111 6.22 -3.14 16.61
N GLY A 112 7.28 -3.47 15.88
CA GLY A 112 7.44 -4.79 15.26
C GLY A 112 7.65 -5.88 16.31
N LYS A 113 7.09 -7.06 16.10
CA LYS A 113 7.38 -8.23 16.94
C LYS A 113 8.73 -8.79 16.56
N LYS A 114 9.54 -9.08 17.59
CA LYS A 114 10.87 -9.66 17.42
C LYS A 114 10.82 -10.97 16.64
N GLY A 115 11.68 -11.09 15.64
CA GLY A 115 11.80 -12.29 14.80
C GLY A 115 10.62 -12.52 13.86
N GLN A 116 9.76 -11.53 13.67
CA GLN A 116 8.68 -11.53 12.69
C GLN A 116 8.98 -10.47 11.64
N TYR A 117 8.60 -10.74 10.40
CA TYR A 117 8.68 -9.79 9.29
C TYR A 117 7.40 -9.87 8.47
N GLY A 118 7.17 -8.86 7.62
CA GLY A 118 6.01 -8.78 6.76
C GLY A 118 5.04 -7.67 7.14
N PRO A 119 3.96 -7.51 6.35
CA PRO A 119 3.03 -6.40 6.47
C PRO A 119 1.99 -6.60 7.58
N ALA A 120 1.54 -5.49 8.15
CA ALA A 120 0.38 -5.40 9.03
C ALA A 120 -0.45 -4.17 8.67
N SER A 121 -1.78 -4.33 8.67
CA SER A 121 -2.72 -3.24 8.41
C SER A 121 -3.54 -2.94 9.66
N LEU A 122 -3.66 -1.66 9.97
CA LEU A 122 -4.29 -1.11 11.18
C LEU A 122 -5.41 -0.16 10.79
N HIS A 123 -6.60 -0.33 11.37
CA HIS A 123 -7.67 0.65 11.27
C HIS A 123 -7.58 1.65 12.43
N ILE A 124 -7.15 2.87 12.12
CA ILE A 124 -7.02 3.97 13.08
C ILE A 124 -8.21 4.90 12.94
N VAL A 125 -8.87 5.22 14.06
CA VAL A 125 -10.03 6.12 14.11
C VAL A 125 -9.75 7.34 14.96
N ASN A 126 -10.47 8.42 14.66
CA ASN A 126 -10.61 9.55 15.56
C ASN A 126 -11.66 9.21 16.62
N LYS A 127 -11.31 9.26 17.90
CA LYS A 127 -12.23 8.94 19.01
C LYS A 127 -13.38 9.94 19.15
N ASN A 128 -13.21 11.17 18.67
CA ASN A 128 -14.27 12.18 18.68
C ASN A 128 -15.26 11.99 17.53
N ASN A 129 -14.88 11.23 16.50
CA ASN A 129 -15.74 10.84 15.39
C ASN A 129 -15.24 9.52 14.79
N THR A 130 -15.74 8.39 15.30
CA THR A 130 -15.26 7.05 14.90
C THR A 130 -15.62 6.67 13.46
N SER A 131 -16.46 7.47 12.78
CA SER A 131 -16.67 7.34 11.33
C SER A 131 -15.50 7.88 10.51
N ALA A 132 -14.68 8.76 11.10
CA ALA A 132 -13.41 9.23 10.54
C ALA A 132 -12.31 8.23 10.90
N GLY A 133 -12.07 7.28 10.00
CA GLY A 133 -11.05 6.26 10.15
C GLY A 133 -10.25 6.07 8.87
N ILE A 134 -9.05 5.52 9.03
CA ILE A 134 -8.12 5.27 7.94
C ILE A 134 -7.37 3.97 8.19
N ASP A 135 -7.17 3.20 7.13
CA ASP A 135 -6.34 2.02 7.17
C ASP A 135 -4.89 2.41 6.87
N MET A 136 -4.00 2.09 7.80
CA MET A 136 -2.56 2.32 7.68
C MET A 136 -1.85 0.98 7.53
N THR A 137 -0.83 0.94 6.69
CA THR A 137 0.04 -0.23 6.54
C THR A 137 1.39 0.06 7.15
N VAL A 138 1.85 -0.85 8.00
CA VAL A 138 3.25 -0.93 8.41
C VAL A 138 3.82 -2.25 7.91
N TYR A 139 5.11 -2.31 7.65
CA TYR A 139 5.75 -3.57 7.28
C TYR A 139 7.05 -3.73 8.03
N VAL A 140 7.24 -4.89 8.66
CA VAL A 140 8.42 -5.18 9.46
C VAL A 140 9.46 -5.81 8.54
N GLU A 141 10.61 -5.18 8.41
CA GLU A 141 11.76 -5.78 7.72
C GLU A 141 12.30 -6.94 8.55
N SER A 142 12.70 -8.03 7.87
CA SER A 142 13.43 -9.11 8.51
C SER A 142 14.81 -8.64 8.99
N SER A 143 15.29 -9.27 10.04
CA SER A 143 16.65 -9.07 10.58
C SER A 143 17.77 -9.48 9.63
N LYS A 144 17.44 -10.23 8.58
CA LYS A 144 18.33 -10.68 7.51
C LYS A 144 17.58 -10.57 6.18
N THR A 145 18.30 -10.62 5.06
CA THR A 145 17.67 -10.86 3.77
C THR A 145 17.16 -12.30 3.74
N GLU A 146 15.86 -12.48 3.49
CA GLU A 146 15.23 -13.79 3.33
C GLU A 146 15.58 -14.40 1.97
N ASP A 147 15.53 -15.73 1.92
CA ASP A 147 15.87 -16.49 0.72
C ASP A 147 14.85 -16.23 -0.41
N ALA A 148 15.32 -16.32 -1.65
CA ALA A 148 14.43 -16.27 -2.81
C ALA A 148 13.45 -17.45 -2.80
N VAL A 149 12.22 -17.19 -3.25
CA VAL A 149 11.16 -18.19 -3.35
C VAL A 149 10.82 -18.48 -4.80
N ASN A 150 10.48 -19.73 -5.10
CA ASN A 150 10.00 -20.11 -6.43
C ASN A 150 8.48 -20.01 -6.47
N VAL A 151 7.97 -19.00 -7.16
CA VAL A 151 6.53 -18.86 -7.45
C VAL A 151 6.18 -19.70 -8.68
N ALA A 152 4.98 -20.28 -8.71
CA ALA A 152 4.54 -21.16 -9.79
C ALA A 152 4.37 -20.41 -11.11
N LYS A 153 3.85 -19.18 -11.04
CA LYS A 153 3.54 -18.36 -12.22
C LYS A 153 3.57 -16.87 -11.89
N VAL A 154 4.04 -16.07 -12.84
CA VAL A 154 3.76 -14.63 -12.89
C VAL A 154 3.16 -14.29 -14.25
N GLN A 155 2.12 -13.47 -14.31
CA GLN A 155 1.49 -13.02 -15.55
C GLN A 155 1.18 -11.52 -15.50
N ALA A 156 1.40 -10.82 -16.61
CA ALA A 156 0.94 -9.44 -16.84
C ALA A 156 0.02 -9.41 -18.06
N VAL A 157 -1.18 -8.87 -17.92
CA VAL A 157 -2.20 -8.83 -18.97
C VAL A 157 -2.85 -7.45 -19.13
N ASP A 158 -3.09 -7.05 -20.37
CA ASP A 158 -3.94 -5.91 -20.74
C ASP A 158 -5.41 -6.34 -20.84
N LEU A 159 -6.26 -5.81 -19.96
CA LEU A 159 -7.71 -6.09 -19.98
C LEU A 159 -8.51 -5.07 -20.79
N THR A 160 -7.84 -4.06 -21.36
CA THR A 160 -8.49 -3.10 -22.24
C THR A 160 -8.78 -3.74 -23.61
N SER A 161 -9.55 -3.03 -24.44
CA SER A 161 -9.79 -3.48 -25.81
C SER A 161 -8.53 -3.52 -26.67
N GLY A 162 -7.44 -2.88 -26.23
CA GLY A 162 -6.16 -2.91 -26.93
C GLY A 162 -5.53 -4.30 -26.91
N ASN A 163 -5.65 -5.03 -25.78
CA ASN A 163 -5.07 -6.34 -25.55
C ASN A 163 -3.58 -6.41 -25.99
N LEU A 164 -2.83 -5.36 -25.63
CA LEU A 164 -1.47 -5.14 -26.11
C LEU A 164 -0.44 -6.05 -25.43
N MET A 165 -0.75 -6.52 -24.21
CA MET A 165 0.19 -7.26 -23.37
C MET A 165 -0.45 -8.54 -22.81
N ASN A 166 0.28 -9.67 -22.90
CA ASN A 166 -0.05 -10.91 -22.22
C ASN A 166 1.23 -11.73 -22.01
N GLU A 167 2.05 -11.30 -21.07
CA GLU A 167 3.34 -11.91 -20.77
C GLU A 167 3.20 -12.87 -19.59
N THR A 168 3.91 -14.00 -19.64
CA THR A 168 3.83 -15.02 -18.59
C THR A 168 5.16 -15.73 -18.43
N ALA A 169 5.57 -15.93 -17.17
CA ALA A 169 6.67 -16.81 -16.80
C ALA A 169 6.18 -17.84 -15.77
N LYS A 170 6.81 -19.01 -15.75
CA LYS A 170 6.49 -20.12 -14.84
C LYS A 170 7.73 -20.53 -14.06
N ASN A 171 7.55 -21.04 -12.85
CA ASN A 171 8.64 -21.44 -11.95
C ASN A 171 9.68 -20.32 -11.81
N VAL A 172 9.20 -19.14 -11.43
CA VAL A 172 10.01 -17.92 -11.39
C VAL A 172 10.64 -17.83 -10.00
N SER A 173 11.95 -17.67 -9.94
CA SER A 173 12.66 -17.36 -8.69
C SER A 173 12.50 -15.88 -8.39
N VAL A 174 11.91 -15.56 -7.24
CA VAL A 174 11.66 -14.19 -6.79
C VAL A 174 12.52 -13.92 -5.57
N ALA A 175 13.43 -12.96 -5.69
CA ALA A 175 14.30 -12.52 -4.60
C ALA A 175 13.79 -11.20 -4.01
N ALA A 176 14.25 -10.87 -2.80
CA ALA A 176 13.93 -9.61 -2.16
C ALA A 176 14.54 -8.42 -2.93
N ALA A 177 13.87 -7.27 -2.95
CA ALA A 177 14.32 -6.09 -3.71
C ALA A 177 15.78 -5.68 -3.42
N SER A 178 16.26 -5.87 -2.19
CA SER A 178 17.64 -5.49 -1.82
C SER A 178 18.72 -6.25 -2.59
N THR A 179 18.44 -7.45 -3.12
CA THR A 179 19.43 -8.30 -3.79
C THR A 179 19.60 -7.99 -5.28
N GLU A 180 18.64 -7.30 -5.89
CA GLU A 180 18.59 -7.10 -7.35
C GLU A 180 18.78 -5.62 -7.70
N ALA A 181 19.95 -5.28 -8.26
CA ALA A 181 20.30 -3.89 -8.56
C ALA A 181 19.37 -3.22 -9.58
N GLY A 182 18.78 -4.01 -10.50
CA GLY A 182 17.87 -3.52 -11.53
C GLY A 182 16.40 -3.45 -11.09
N ASN A 183 16.07 -3.92 -9.88
CA ASN A 183 14.69 -3.96 -9.42
C ASN A 183 14.18 -2.54 -9.06
N PRO A 184 13.13 -2.02 -9.72
CA PRO A 184 12.57 -0.69 -9.43
C PRO A 184 12.12 -0.46 -8.00
N PHE A 185 11.88 -1.51 -7.21
CA PHE A 185 11.52 -1.41 -5.78
C PHE A 185 12.74 -1.32 -4.85
N LYS A 186 13.95 -1.57 -5.35
CA LYS A 186 15.18 -1.51 -4.56
C LYS A 186 15.40 -0.11 -4.01
N ASP A 187 15.65 -0.02 -2.71
CA ASP A 187 15.90 1.23 -1.97
C ASP A 187 14.76 2.26 -2.13
N SER A 188 13.60 1.84 -2.66
CA SER A 188 12.45 2.69 -2.85
C SER A 188 11.67 2.84 -1.56
N GLU A 189 11.21 4.06 -1.32
CA GLU A 189 10.36 4.37 -0.20
C GLU A 189 9.05 3.57 -0.22
N GLY A 190 8.64 3.03 0.94
CA GLY A 190 7.38 2.30 1.09
C GLY A 190 7.39 0.88 0.52
N CYS A 191 8.56 0.38 0.09
CA CYS A 191 8.74 -0.96 -0.47
C CYS A 191 9.57 -1.82 0.49
N ALA A 192 9.19 -3.08 0.67
CA ALA A 192 9.95 -4.03 1.47
C ALA A 192 11.28 -4.37 0.78
N GLN A 193 12.34 -4.51 1.57
CA GLN A 193 13.69 -4.74 1.06
C GLN A 193 14.25 -6.11 1.41
N SER A 194 13.82 -6.69 2.54
CA SER A 194 14.43 -7.89 3.10
C SER A 194 13.73 -9.19 2.75
N TYR A 195 12.54 -9.18 2.15
CA TYR A 195 11.81 -10.40 1.77
C TYR A 195 11.15 -10.27 0.38
N PRO A 196 10.95 -11.39 -0.34
CA PRO A 196 10.32 -11.39 -1.67
C PRO A 196 8.85 -10.93 -1.64
N THR A 197 8.47 -10.05 -2.56
CA THR A 197 7.10 -9.50 -2.66
C THR A 197 6.42 -9.76 -4.00
N ALA A 198 5.12 -9.48 -4.09
CA ALA A 198 4.38 -9.52 -5.34
C ALA A 198 4.93 -8.50 -6.37
N GLY A 199 5.48 -7.38 -5.90
CA GLY A 199 6.22 -6.42 -6.72
C GLY A 199 7.50 -7.03 -7.30
N ASP A 200 8.28 -7.72 -6.49
CA ASP A 200 9.51 -8.39 -6.94
C ASP A 200 9.21 -9.52 -7.94
N ALA A 201 8.03 -10.15 -7.84
CA ALA A 201 7.56 -11.11 -8.82
C ALA A 201 7.33 -10.47 -10.20
N LEU A 202 6.83 -9.21 -10.26
CA LEU A 202 6.75 -8.45 -11.52
C LEU A 202 8.13 -8.17 -12.10
N TYR A 203 9.10 -7.80 -11.25
CA TYR A 203 10.48 -7.63 -11.68
C TYR A 203 11.06 -8.92 -12.28
N SER A 204 10.83 -10.04 -11.62
CA SER A 204 11.28 -11.35 -12.11
C SER A 204 10.60 -11.75 -13.43
N LEU A 205 9.33 -11.38 -13.63
CA LEU A 205 8.63 -11.51 -14.92
C LEU A 205 9.28 -10.63 -16.00
N ALA A 206 9.64 -9.40 -15.64
CA ALA A 206 10.21 -8.42 -16.55
C ALA A 206 11.58 -8.87 -17.06
N GLU A 207 12.45 -9.35 -16.17
CA GLU A 207 13.73 -9.97 -16.54
C GLU A 207 13.53 -11.17 -17.47
N ALA A 208 12.57 -12.04 -17.17
CA ALA A 208 12.31 -13.24 -17.97
C ALA A 208 11.79 -12.93 -19.39
N ASN A 209 11.12 -11.79 -19.59
CA ASN A 209 10.45 -11.44 -20.84
C ASN A 209 11.00 -10.18 -21.52
N GLN A 210 12.14 -9.64 -21.06
CA GLN A 210 12.73 -8.39 -21.59
C GLN A 210 11.76 -7.21 -21.51
N MET A 211 11.06 -7.09 -20.38
CA MET A 211 10.16 -5.98 -20.09
C MET A 211 10.86 -4.98 -19.15
N SER A 212 10.27 -3.81 -18.99
CA SER A 212 10.61 -2.86 -17.94
C SER A 212 9.34 -2.29 -17.31
N PHE A 213 9.48 -1.68 -16.14
CA PHE A 213 8.36 -1.00 -15.49
C PHE A 213 8.87 0.15 -14.62
N GLU A 214 8.02 1.15 -14.43
CA GLU A 214 8.26 2.25 -13.50
C GLU A 214 7.31 2.14 -12.30
N GLN A 215 7.80 2.53 -11.13
CA GLN A 215 7.00 2.57 -9.91
C GLN A 215 7.27 3.85 -9.12
N LYS A 216 6.28 4.26 -8.32
CA LYS A 216 6.42 5.35 -7.37
C LYS A 216 5.76 5.00 -6.04
N GLY A 217 6.55 4.97 -4.97
CA GLY A 217 6.05 4.71 -3.62
C GLY A 217 5.38 3.34 -3.48
N GLY A 218 5.85 2.34 -4.23
CA GLY A 218 5.31 0.99 -4.24
C GLY A 218 4.17 0.75 -5.23
N TYR A 219 3.76 1.76 -6.00
CA TYR A 219 2.72 1.65 -7.04
C TYR A 219 3.36 1.55 -8.42
N VAL A 220 3.00 0.54 -9.20
CA VAL A 220 3.46 0.39 -10.60
C VAL A 220 2.70 1.37 -11.49
N GLN A 221 3.43 2.32 -12.09
CA GLN A 221 2.86 3.38 -12.91
C GLN A 221 2.76 2.98 -14.38
N SER A 222 3.76 2.26 -14.88
CA SER A 222 3.83 1.83 -16.28
C SER A 222 4.55 0.50 -16.40
N VAL A 223 4.19 -0.28 -17.42
CA VAL A 223 4.94 -1.48 -17.83
C VAL A 223 5.12 -1.41 -19.35
N THR A 224 6.33 -1.67 -19.80
CA THR A 224 6.73 -1.71 -21.21
C THR A 224 7.18 -3.12 -21.56
N ASP A 225 6.57 -3.72 -22.58
CA ASP A 225 6.98 -5.05 -23.05
C ASP A 225 8.19 -5.00 -24.01
N LYS A 226 8.68 -6.16 -24.42
CA LYS A 226 9.79 -6.30 -25.38
C LYS A 226 9.51 -5.74 -26.78
N TYR A 227 8.26 -5.43 -27.09
CA TYR A 227 7.83 -4.84 -28.35
C TYR A 227 7.63 -3.33 -28.23
N GLU A 228 8.06 -2.74 -27.11
CA GLU A 228 7.92 -1.32 -26.78
C GLU A 228 6.45 -0.87 -26.61
N ASN A 229 5.50 -1.80 -26.43
CA ASN A 229 4.15 -1.44 -26.03
C ASN A 229 4.19 -1.01 -24.56
N THR A 230 3.78 0.23 -24.29
CA THR A 230 3.75 0.79 -22.94
C THR A 230 2.30 1.00 -22.48
N LEU A 231 1.98 0.44 -21.32
CA LEU A 231 0.70 0.65 -20.63
C LEU A 231 0.95 1.44 -19.36
N GLU A 232 0.63 2.73 -19.41
CA GLU A 232 0.81 3.71 -18.33
C GLU A 232 -0.54 4.08 -17.71
N GLU A 233 -0.56 4.33 -16.40
CA GLU A 233 -1.75 4.78 -15.69
C GLU A 233 -2.33 6.09 -16.26
N TYR A 234 -3.65 6.19 -16.35
CA TYR A 234 -4.31 7.43 -16.78
C TYR A 234 -5.73 7.54 -16.22
N THR A 235 -6.26 8.76 -16.20
CA THR A 235 -7.65 9.03 -15.84
C THR A 235 -8.36 9.69 -17.01
N THR A 236 -9.51 9.14 -17.39
CA THR A 236 -10.35 9.69 -18.46
C THR A 236 -11.10 10.95 -18.01
N LYS A 237 -11.72 11.67 -18.96
CA LYS A 237 -12.48 12.90 -18.67
C LYS A 237 -13.67 12.69 -17.72
N ASP A 238 -14.22 11.48 -17.70
CA ASP A 238 -15.30 11.04 -16.82
C ASP A 238 -14.79 10.51 -15.47
N TRP A 239 -13.51 10.74 -15.14
CA TRP A 239 -12.87 10.31 -13.90
C TRP A 239 -12.74 8.79 -13.74
N THR A 240 -12.77 8.05 -14.85
CA THR A 240 -12.47 6.61 -14.84
C THR A 240 -10.95 6.41 -14.85
N TYR A 241 -10.43 5.81 -13.79
CA TYR A 241 -9.00 5.50 -13.66
C TYR A 241 -8.66 4.14 -14.27
N TYR A 242 -7.57 4.11 -15.04
CA TYR A 242 -6.92 2.92 -15.59
C TYR A 242 -5.52 2.82 -15.01
N GLY A 243 -5.13 1.62 -14.58
CA GLY A 243 -3.81 1.38 -14.02
C GLY A 243 -3.51 -0.10 -13.80
N TRP A 244 -2.36 -0.38 -13.21
CA TRP A 244 -1.91 -1.73 -12.89
C TRP A 244 -2.48 -2.21 -11.56
N ASN A 245 -3.20 -3.33 -11.61
CA ASN A 245 -3.76 -4.02 -10.46
C ASN A 245 -3.05 -5.36 -10.30
N TYR A 246 -3.06 -5.93 -9.10
CA TYR A 246 -2.44 -7.23 -8.87
C TYR A 246 -3.32 -8.17 -8.05
N CYS A 247 -3.04 -9.47 -8.16
CA CYS A 247 -3.66 -10.53 -7.38
C CYS A 247 -2.65 -11.65 -7.15
N VAL A 248 -2.55 -12.12 -5.90
CA VAL A 248 -1.80 -13.33 -5.56
C VAL A 248 -2.79 -14.45 -5.29
N VAL A 249 -2.50 -15.61 -5.87
CA VAL A 249 -3.23 -16.85 -5.68
C VAL A 249 -2.30 -17.85 -5.01
N ARG A 250 -2.74 -18.40 -3.88
CA ARG A 250 -2.04 -19.38 -3.06
C ARG A 250 -2.95 -20.59 -2.86
N ASP A 251 -2.43 -21.77 -3.15
CA ASP A 251 -3.13 -23.04 -2.96
C ASP A 251 -4.54 -23.12 -3.57
N GLY A 252 -4.77 -22.48 -4.72
CA GLY A 252 -6.08 -22.49 -5.36
C GLY A 252 -6.98 -21.29 -5.03
N GLU A 253 -6.54 -20.42 -4.11
CA GLU A 253 -7.34 -19.37 -3.52
C GLU A 253 -6.64 -18.02 -3.56
N LYS A 254 -7.43 -16.94 -3.65
CA LYS A 254 -6.86 -15.59 -3.61
C LYS A 254 -6.39 -15.25 -2.21
N VAL A 255 -5.19 -14.69 -2.12
CA VAL A 255 -4.66 -14.07 -0.91
C VAL A 255 -5.45 -12.79 -0.65
N ALA A 256 -6.29 -12.80 0.40
CA ALA A 256 -7.24 -11.72 0.68
C ALA A 256 -6.54 -10.41 1.05
N GLU A 257 -5.35 -10.50 1.63
CA GLU A 257 -4.47 -9.40 2.03
C GLU A 257 -4.08 -8.52 0.83
N GLY A 258 -4.05 -9.09 -0.38
CA GLY A 258 -3.78 -8.34 -1.61
C GLY A 258 -4.81 -7.25 -1.93
N ASN A 259 -6.01 -7.32 -1.35
CA ASN A 259 -7.02 -6.26 -1.49
C ASN A 259 -6.73 -5.02 -0.62
N ILE A 260 -5.83 -5.16 0.35
CA ILE A 260 -5.52 -4.14 1.36
C ILE A 260 -4.09 -3.62 1.18
N LEU A 261 -3.17 -4.50 0.82
CA LEU A 261 -1.75 -4.21 0.76
C LEU A 261 -1.30 -3.76 -0.64
N SER A 262 -0.21 -2.99 -0.68
CA SER A 262 0.54 -2.79 -1.92
C SER A 262 1.30 -4.06 -2.29
N ALA A 263 1.46 -4.31 -3.60
CA ALA A 263 2.27 -5.40 -4.11
C ALA A 263 3.73 -5.33 -3.63
N SER A 264 4.23 -4.13 -3.36
CA SER A 264 5.61 -3.87 -2.89
C SER A 264 5.87 -4.28 -1.43
N VAL A 265 4.84 -4.74 -0.70
CA VAL A 265 4.98 -5.19 0.70
C VAL A 265 4.30 -6.53 0.98
N LEU A 266 3.39 -6.99 0.10
CA LEU A 266 2.79 -8.31 0.23
C LEU A 266 3.83 -9.38 -0.09
N GLU A 267 4.18 -10.18 0.91
CA GLU A 267 5.06 -11.34 0.78
C GLU A 267 4.49 -12.37 -0.19
N VAL A 268 5.35 -12.90 -1.06
CA VAL A 268 5.03 -14.08 -1.88
C VAL A 268 5.67 -15.32 -1.29
N GLU A 269 4.98 -16.44 -1.42
CA GLU A 269 5.41 -17.74 -0.93
C GLU A 269 5.66 -18.71 -2.08
N LYS A 270 6.30 -19.83 -1.76
CA LYS A 270 6.55 -20.90 -2.70
C LYS A 270 5.24 -21.38 -3.33
N ASN A 271 5.26 -21.57 -4.65
CA ASN A 271 4.12 -22.00 -5.49
C ASN A 271 2.98 -20.97 -5.65
N ASP A 272 3.12 -19.74 -5.13
CA ASP A 272 2.16 -18.70 -5.43
C ASP A 272 2.05 -18.45 -6.94
N SER A 273 0.90 -17.97 -7.38
CA SER A 273 0.70 -17.42 -8.72
C SER A 273 0.36 -15.94 -8.61
N VAL A 274 1.19 -15.09 -9.22
CA VAL A 274 1.06 -13.64 -9.18
C VAL A 274 0.54 -13.12 -10.51
N TYR A 275 -0.51 -12.32 -10.47
CA TYR A 275 -1.19 -11.79 -11.65
C TYR A 275 -1.21 -10.28 -11.59
N TRP A 276 -0.86 -9.66 -12.70
CA TRP A 276 -0.90 -8.23 -12.94
C TRP A 276 -1.87 -7.95 -14.08
N ALA A 277 -2.76 -6.98 -13.88
CA ALA A 277 -3.81 -6.64 -14.83
C ALA A 277 -3.88 -5.14 -15.02
N PHE A 278 -3.60 -4.69 -16.24
CA PHE A 278 -3.84 -3.32 -16.65
C PHE A 278 -5.30 -3.13 -17.06
N GLY A 279 -5.95 -2.11 -16.50
CA GLY A 279 -7.35 -1.80 -16.78
C GLY A 279 -8.01 -1.02 -15.66
N THR A 280 -9.33 -0.89 -15.73
CA THR A 280 -10.10 -0.39 -14.58
C THR A 280 -10.11 -1.42 -13.46
N MET A 281 -10.36 -0.95 -12.24
CA MET A 281 -10.54 -1.81 -11.07
C MET A 281 -11.65 -2.87 -11.30
N ASP A 282 -12.73 -2.52 -12.00
CA ASP A 282 -13.82 -3.46 -12.30
C ASP A 282 -13.38 -4.55 -13.29
N GLN A 283 -12.62 -4.18 -14.33
CA GLN A 283 -12.04 -5.15 -15.27
C GLN A 283 -11.09 -6.11 -14.55
N ALA A 284 -10.16 -5.57 -13.76
CA ALA A 284 -9.21 -6.36 -12.97
C ALA A 284 -9.94 -7.30 -12.00
N ASN A 285 -10.94 -6.81 -11.26
CA ASN A 285 -11.75 -7.62 -10.36
C ASN A 285 -12.51 -8.74 -11.08
N ALA A 286 -13.09 -8.46 -12.25
CA ALA A 286 -13.76 -9.45 -13.06
C ALA A 286 -12.79 -10.54 -13.52
N TYR A 287 -11.62 -10.15 -14.04
CA TYR A 287 -10.55 -11.07 -14.42
C TYR A 287 -10.08 -11.92 -13.24
N PHE A 288 -9.74 -11.29 -12.11
CA PHE A 288 -9.24 -12.00 -10.96
C PHE A 288 -10.26 -13.02 -10.44
N LYS A 289 -11.58 -12.76 -10.49
CA LYS A 289 -12.61 -13.73 -10.08
C LYS A 289 -12.59 -15.05 -10.88
N THR A 290 -11.96 -15.05 -12.06
CA THR A 290 -11.78 -16.25 -12.88
C THR A 290 -10.57 -17.09 -12.47
N LEU A 291 -9.67 -16.51 -11.68
CA LEU A 291 -8.45 -17.17 -11.24
C LEU A 291 -8.74 -18.19 -10.14
N LYS A 292 -7.99 -19.28 -10.20
CA LYS A 292 -7.89 -20.35 -9.22
C LYS A 292 -6.44 -20.58 -8.97
#